data_AF-A0A7V6DFP8-F1
#
_entry.id   AF-A0A7V6DFP8-F1
#
_cell.length_a   1.000
_cell.length_b   1.000
_cell.length_c   1.000
_cell.angle_alpha   90.00
_cell.angle_beta   90.00
_cell.angle_gamma   90.00
#
_symmetry.space_group_name_H-M   'P 1'
#
loop_
_entity.id
_entity.type
_entity.pdbx_description
1 polymer ?
#
loop_
_entity_poly.entity_id
_entity_poly.type
_entity_poly.pdbx_seq_one_letter_code
_entity_poly.pdbx_strand_id
1 'polypeptide(L)'
;MKRAVLVALCLWLSASWVGAVYVIILRNGNRVVAQEKYQVKGANAIFRNKTGTLMSVPLDQIDVARTERVNSLNLGDAVALEWVDEAGPTPVPTPTPSVATLGKIRRGLAAPEADAARPTPTPGISFRDRPYKDRQVEQAFTEGLERSHLYLYRMSEGTRPEYFFIEIQVSGQPEVLKALDAVATTYHILNQTAPDRSPARVEIQMLNEAGREAGLFRLSTEDAAELALKKISAEDFFVKHVIF
;
A
#
# COMPACT_ATOMS: atom_id res chain seq x y z
N MET A 1 23.78 30.36 -37.95
CA MET A 1 23.14 29.07 -38.30
C MET A 1 23.76 27.84 -37.61
N LYS A 2 25.07 27.81 -37.29
CA LYS A 2 25.73 26.62 -36.70
C LYS A 2 25.52 26.42 -35.17
N ARG A 3 24.98 27.41 -34.46
CA ARG A 3 24.75 27.32 -32.99
C ARG A 3 23.35 26.82 -32.61
N ALA A 4 22.40 26.86 -33.53
CA ALA A 4 21.03 26.37 -33.29
C ALA A 4 20.92 24.85 -33.43
N VAL A 5 21.83 24.21 -34.17
CA VAL A 5 21.84 22.75 -34.41
C VAL A 5 22.38 21.98 -33.20
N LEU A 6 23.21 22.60 -32.36
CA LEU A 6 23.83 21.96 -31.19
C LEU A 6 22.90 21.87 -29.97
N VAL A 7 21.87 22.71 -29.88
CA VAL A 7 20.88 22.66 -28.79
C VAL A 7 19.78 21.64 -29.08
N ALA A 8 19.43 21.43 -30.36
CA ALA A 8 18.44 20.44 -30.76
C ALA A 8 18.93 18.98 -30.59
N LEU A 9 20.26 18.75 -30.59
CA LEU A 9 20.82 17.40 -30.46
C LEU A 9 20.94 16.93 -29.00
N CYS A 10 21.02 17.84 -28.02
CA CYS A 10 21.03 17.48 -26.60
C CYS A 10 19.63 17.17 -26.03
N LEU A 11 18.56 17.53 -26.74
CA LEU A 11 17.17 17.28 -26.32
C LEU A 11 16.63 15.89 -26.73
N TRP A 12 17.42 15.10 -27.46
CA TRP A 12 17.06 13.76 -27.91
C TRP A 12 17.65 12.62 -27.06
N LEU A 13 18.45 12.94 -26.04
CA LEU A 13 19.05 11.93 -25.15
C LEU A 13 18.43 11.87 -23.76
N SER A 14 17.21 12.38 -23.60
CA SER A 14 16.34 12.00 -22.48
C SER A 14 15.68 10.66 -22.83
N ALA A 15 16.50 9.63 -23.03
CA ALA A 15 16.00 8.26 -23.09
C ALA A 15 15.38 7.97 -21.74
N SER A 16 14.06 8.01 -21.72
CA SER A 16 13.19 7.64 -20.64
C SER A 16 13.74 6.36 -20.01
N TRP A 17 14.23 6.45 -18.78
CA TRP A 17 14.30 5.29 -17.92
C TRP A 17 12.85 4.92 -17.60
N VAL A 18 12.20 4.25 -18.55
CA VAL A 18 11.01 3.47 -18.27
C VAL A 18 11.51 2.38 -17.35
N GLY A 19 11.25 2.53 -16.05
CA GLY A 19 11.60 1.53 -15.05
C GLY A 19 10.88 0.24 -15.41
N ALA A 20 11.58 -0.67 -16.08
CA ALA A 20 11.06 -1.99 -16.38
C ALA A 20 10.84 -2.73 -15.06
N VAL A 21 9.58 -2.87 -14.67
CA VAL A 21 9.20 -3.57 -13.45
C VAL A 21 9.34 -5.07 -13.70
N TYR A 22 10.33 -5.72 -13.09
CA TYR A 22 10.59 -7.15 -13.22
C TYR A 22 9.96 -7.90 -12.04
N VAL A 23 9.09 -8.88 -12.31
CA VAL A 23 8.40 -9.62 -11.24
C VAL A 23 9.10 -10.95 -10.98
N ILE A 24 9.53 -11.20 -9.75
CA ILE A 24 10.15 -12.45 -9.31
C ILE A 24 9.10 -13.26 -8.54
N ILE A 25 8.81 -14.48 -9.02
CA ILE A 25 7.87 -15.40 -8.37
C ILE A 25 8.65 -16.39 -7.52
N LEU A 26 8.34 -16.41 -6.23
CA LEU A 26 8.89 -17.38 -5.29
C LEU A 26 8.05 -18.67 -5.29
N ARG A 27 8.68 -19.79 -4.94
CA ARG A 27 8.03 -21.11 -4.91
C ARG A 27 6.91 -21.21 -3.88
N ASN A 28 6.94 -20.38 -2.85
CA ASN A 28 5.86 -20.25 -1.85
C ASN A 28 4.64 -19.47 -2.38
N GLY A 29 4.68 -18.98 -3.63
CA GLY A 29 3.60 -18.21 -4.24
C GLY A 29 3.75 -16.70 -4.10
N ASN A 30 4.68 -16.24 -3.25
CA ASN A 30 4.93 -14.82 -3.02
C ASN A 30 5.60 -14.17 -4.22
N ARG A 31 5.34 -12.87 -4.41
CA ARG A 31 5.82 -12.11 -5.55
C ARG A 31 6.64 -10.92 -5.08
N VAL A 32 7.83 -10.78 -5.64
CA VAL A 32 8.74 -9.68 -5.33
C VAL A 32 8.95 -8.83 -6.58
N VAL A 33 8.72 -7.54 -6.44
CA VAL A 33 8.88 -6.58 -7.53
C VAL A 33 10.30 -6.01 -7.52
N ALA A 34 11.01 -6.24 -8.61
CA ALA A 34 12.38 -5.79 -8.85
C ALA A 34 12.44 -4.72 -9.95
N GLN A 35 13.44 -3.86 -9.89
CA GLN A 35 13.73 -2.88 -10.94
C GLN A 35 14.42 -3.49 -12.16
N GLU A 36 15.01 -4.68 -11.99
CA GLU A 36 15.78 -5.35 -13.02
C GLU A 36 15.78 -6.87 -12.79
N LYS A 37 16.13 -7.62 -13.83
CA LYS A 37 16.31 -9.07 -13.73
C LYS A 37 17.38 -9.39 -12.70
N TYR A 38 17.11 -10.36 -11.84
CA TYR A 38 18.07 -10.79 -10.82
C TYR A 38 19.34 -11.38 -11.43
N GLN A 39 20.46 -11.14 -10.77
CA GLN A 39 21.76 -11.72 -11.11
C GLN A 39 22.04 -12.90 -10.19
N VAL A 40 22.39 -14.05 -10.77
CA VAL A 40 22.78 -15.23 -10.00
C VAL A 40 24.23 -15.08 -9.57
N LYS A 41 24.47 -15.02 -8.27
CA LYS A 41 25.81 -15.05 -7.66
C LYS A 41 25.89 -16.22 -6.69
N GLY A 42 26.54 -17.30 -7.13
CA GLY A 42 26.62 -18.55 -6.37
C GLY A 42 25.25 -19.20 -6.24
N ALA A 43 24.81 -19.45 -5.01
CA ALA A 43 23.50 -20.05 -4.71
C ALA A 43 22.35 -19.03 -4.63
N ASN A 44 22.65 -17.72 -4.72
CA ASN A 44 21.67 -16.66 -4.49
C ASN A 44 21.42 -15.84 -5.75
N ALA A 45 20.18 -15.37 -5.88
CA ALA A 45 19.75 -14.36 -6.82
C ALA A 45 19.73 -12.99 -6.12
N ILE A 46 20.40 -12.00 -6.71
CA ILE A 46 20.52 -10.64 -6.18
C ILE A 46 19.85 -9.67 -7.14
N PHE A 47 19.01 -8.78 -6.63
CA PHE A 47 18.29 -7.79 -7.42
C PHE A 47 17.99 -6.53 -6.60
N ARG A 48 17.60 -5.44 -7.26
CA ARG A 48 17.08 -4.24 -6.58
C ARG A 48 15.57 -4.29 -6.55
N ASN A 49 14.97 -4.07 -5.39
CA ASN A 49 13.53 -3.95 -5.27
C ASN A 49 13.02 -2.62 -5.88
N LYS A 50 11.69 -2.45 -5.99
CA LYS A 50 11.07 -1.19 -6.48
C LYS A 50 11.59 0.08 -5.79
N THR A 51 11.94 -0.02 -4.50
CA THR A 51 12.45 1.06 -3.65
C THR A 51 13.96 1.32 -3.83
N GLY A 52 14.65 0.54 -4.66
CA GLY A 52 16.09 0.65 -4.93
C GLY A 52 16.99 -0.07 -3.90
N THR A 53 16.40 -0.73 -2.90
CA THR A 53 17.12 -1.56 -1.92
C THR A 53 17.61 -2.84 -2.58
N LEU A 54 18.89 -3.18 -2.36
CA LEU A 54 19.45 -4.45 -2.81
C LEU A 54 18.91 -5.60 -1.95
N MET A 55 18.29 -6.59 -2.60
CA MET A 55 17.78 -7.81 -1.97
C MET A 55 18.52 -9.04 -2.50
N SER A 56 18.62 -10.07 -1.65
CA SER A 56 19.22 -11.35 -1.98
C SER A 56 18.27 -12.47 -1.57
N VAL A 57 17.91 -13.34 -2.51
CA VAL A 57 17.01 -14.48 -2.30
C VAL A 57 17.70 -15.75 -2.81
N PRO A 58 17.62 -16.90 -2.11
CA PRO A 58 18.14 -18.17 -2.61
C PRO A 58 17.52 -18.57 -3.95
N LEU A 59 18.33 -19.02 -4.91
CA LEU A 59 17.86 -19.34 -6.27
C LEU A 59 16.89 -20.53 -6.28
N ASP A 60 17.05 -21.46 -5.35
CA ASP A 60 16.15 -22.60 -5.15
C ASP A 60 14.75 -22.19 -4.69
N GLN A 61 14.60 -21.03 -4.05
CA GLN A 61 13.31 -20.47 -3.66
C GLN A 61 12.59 -19.73 -4.79
N ILE A 62 13.26 -19.48 -5.92
CA ILE A 62 12.67 -18.81 -7.07
C ILE A 62 12.08 -19.87 -8.01
N ASP A 63 10.81 -19.67 -8.41
CA ASP A 63 10.22 -20.42 -9.51
C ASP A 63 10.60 -19.72 -10.82
N VAL A 64 11.73 -20.14 -11.38
CA VAL A 64 12.29 -19.56 -12.61
C VAL A 64 11.31 -19.72 -13.79
N ALA A 65 10.63 -20.87 -13.89
CA ALA A 65 9.72 -21.13 -15.00
C ALA A 65 8.47 -20.22 -14.95
N ARG A 66 7.91 -20.00 -13.76
CA ARG A 66 6.81 -19.04 -13.58
C ARG A 66 7.28 -17.60 -13.75
N THR A 67 8.44 -17.26 -13.20
CA THR A 67 9.05 -15.92 -13.32
C THR A 67 9.28 -15.55 -14.78
N GLU A 68 9.93 -16.40 -15.58
CA GLU A 68 10.16 -16.12 -17.00
C GLU A 68 8.84 -16.10 -17.78
N ARG A 69 7.85 -16.95 -17.45
CA ARG A 69 6.53 -16.91 -18.11
C ARG A 69 5.85 -15.55 -17.91
N VAL A 70 5.81 -15.04 -16.68
CA VAL A 70 5.19 -13.75 -16.35
C VAL A 70 5.90 -12.59 -17.06
N ASN A 71 7.23 -12.61 -17.13
CA ASN A 71 8.00 -11.54 -17.76
C ASN A 71 8.10 -11.68 -19.30
N SER A 72 7.99 -12.89 -19.86
CA SER A 72 8.07 -13.16 -21.31
C SER A 72 6.85 -12.69 -22.10
N LEU A 73 5.73 -12.42 -21.42
CA LEU A 73 4.52 -11.87 -22.03
C LEU A 73 4.69 -10.41 -22.49
N ASN A 74 5.88 -9.83 -22.34
CA ASN A 74 6.25 -8.49 -22.79
C ASN A 74 5.20 -7.44 -22.38
N LEU A 75 4.68 -7.59 -21.15
CA LEU A 75 3.68 -6.73 -20.51
C LEU A 75 4.31 -5.42 -20.02
N GLY A 76 5.15 -4.82 -20.87
CA GLY A 76 5.89 -3.59 -20.61
C GLY A 76 5.02 -2.33 -20.51
N ASP A 77 3.69 -2.42 -20.65
CA ASP A 77 2.81 -1.23 -20.57
C ASP A 77 1.32 -1.50 -20.22
N ALA A 78 0.89 -2.72 -19.87
CA ALA A 78 -0.57 -2.97 -19.73
C ALA A 78 -1.04 -3.92 -18.61
N VAL A 79 -0.15 -4.48 -17.79
CA VAL A 79 -0.55 -5.30 -16.62
C VAL A 79 0.33 -4.92 -15.43
N ALA A 80 0.27 -3.66 -15.04
CA ALA A 80 0.76 -3.22 -13.74
C ALA A 80 -0.39 -3.29 -12.73
N LEU A 81 -0.95 -4.48 -12.53
CA LEU A 81 -1.85 -4.81 -11.44
C LEU A 81 -1.74 -6.32 -11.17
N GLU A 82 -0.63 -6.82 -10.59
CA GLU A 82 -0.74 -8.11 -9.88
C GLU A 82 0.33 -8.38 -8.78
N TRP A 83 0.20 -7.64 -7.67
CA TRP A 83 0.34 -8.10 -6.27
C TRP A 83 1.77 -8.40 -5.77
N VAL A 84 2.12 -7.78 -4.63
CA VAL A 84 3.21 -8.19 -3.73
C VAL A 84 2.57 -9.04 -2.63
N ASP A 85 3.29 -10.00 -2.07
CA ASP A 85 3.21 -10.19 -0.63
C ASP A 85 4.54 -10.75 -0.14
N GLU A 86 5.05 -10.12 0.90
CA GLU A 86 6.34 -10.38 1.53
C GLU A 86 6.38 -11.76 2.17
N ALA A 87 7.49 -12.46 1.95
CA ALA A 87 8.13 -13.19 3.03
C ALA A 87 9.55 -12.64 3.11
N GLY A 88 9.73 -11.59 3.90
CA GLY A 88 11.05 -11.14 4.32
C GLY A 88 11.70 -12.19 5.24
N PRO A 89 13.00 -12.48 5.08
CA PRO A 89 13.71 -13.43 5.92
C PRO A 89 13.90 -12.90 7.35
N THR A 90 14.03 -13.80 8.31
CA THR A 90 14.38 -13.50 9.72
C THR A 90 15.57 -12.53 9.81
N PRO A 91 15.45 -11.37 10.48
CA PRO A 91 16.57 -10.46 10.67
C PRO A 91 17.56 -11.03 11.68
N VAL A 92 18.84 -11.09 11.29
CA VAL A 92 19.96 -11.23 12.23
C VAL A 92 20.09 -9.90 12.99
N PRO A 93 20.18 -9.89 14.34
CA PRO A 93 20.13 -8.66 15.11
C PRO A 93 21.39 -7.82 14.87
N THR A 94 21.23 -6.68 14.20
CA THR A 94 22.22 -5.61 14.20
C THR A 94 21.78 -4.58 15.25
N PRO A 95 22.52 -4.39 16.36
CA PRO A 95 22.12 -3.48 17.41
C PRO A 95 22.21 -2.04 16.89
N THR A 96 21.07 -1.38 16.74
CA THR A 96 21.00 0.06 16.46
C THR A 96 20.29 0.72 17.64
N PRO A 97 20.89 1.75 18.26
CA PRO A 97 20.54 2.19 19.60
C PRO A 97 19.13 2.78 19.70
N SER A 98 18.42 2.40 20.76
CA SER A 98 17.15 2.99 21.15
C SER A 98 17.30 4.48 21.47
N VAL A 99 16.31 5.27 21.07
CA VAL A 99 16.15 6.73 21.29
C VAL A 99 16.06 7.13 22.78
N ALA A 100 16.23 6.19 23.72
CA ALA A 100 16.36 6.43 25.14
C ALA A 100 17.65 7.19 25.56
N THR A 101 18.56 7.50 24.62
CA THR A 101 19.81 8.25 24.90
C THR A 101 19.76 9.72 24.45
N LEU A 102 18.70 10.20 23.80
CA LEU A 102 18.51 11.62 23.47
C LEU A 102 17.74 12.41 24.55
N GLY A 103 17.12 11.74 25.52
CA GLY A 103 16.44 12.36 26.66
C GLY A 103 17.32 12.83 27.82
N LYS A 104 18.66 12.77 27.69
CA LYS A 104 19.60 13.23 28.74
C LYS A 104 20.36 14.51 28.41
N ILE A 105 20.07 15.17 27.28
CA ILE A 105 20.70 16.44 26.90
C ILE A 105 19.62 17.48 26.58
N ARG A 106 18.87 17.90 27.61
CA ARG A 106 18.27 19.23 27.84
C ARG A 106 17.31 19.11 29.01
N ARG A 107 17.89 19.01 30.19
CA ARG A 107 17.19 19.22 31.46
C ARG A 107 17.06 20.73 31.63
N GLY A 108 15.84 21.24 31.57
CA GLY A 108 15.52 22.62 31.93
C GLY A 108 14.62 23.29 30.92
N LEU A 109 13.42 23.64 31.38
CA LEU A 109 12.40 24.48 30.73
C LEU A 109 11.36 23.75 29.88
N ALA A 110 10.35 23.17 30.54
CA ALA A 110 8.92 23.36 30.20
C ALA A 110 8.02 22.65 31.22
N ALA A 111 6.84 23.21 31.44
CA ALA A 111 5.80 22.86 32.41
C ALA A 111 5.25 21.42 32.26
N PRO A 112 4.51 20.87 33.25
CA PRO A 112 4.02 19.50 33.18
C PRO A 112 2.94 19.37 32.11
N GLU A 113 3.22 18.63 31.05
CA GLU A 113 2.19 18.09 30.16
C GLU A 113 1.40 17.04 30.95
N ALA A 114 0.31 17.49 31.55
CA ALA A 114 -0.80 16.63 31.91
C ALA A 114 -1.43 16.06 30.63
N ASP A 115 -1.75 14.77 30.67
CA ASP A 115 -2.65 14.06 29.75
C ASP A 115 -2.42 14.23 28.24
N ALA A 116 -1.31 13.70 27.75
CA ALA A 116 -1.36 13.05 26.44
C ALA A 116 -2.14 11.74 26.61
N ALA A 117 -3.43 11.76 26.29
CA ALA A 117 -4.29 10.58 26.26
C ALA A 117 -3.57 9.44 25.53
N ARG A 118 -3.34 8.32 26.23
CA ARG A 118 -2.99 7.06 25.58
C ARG A 118 -4.12 6.74 24.58
N PRO A 119 -3.83 6.42 23.32
CA PRO A 119 -4.85 5.83 22.46
C PRO A 119 -5.39 4.59 23.17
N THR A 120 -6.69 4.60 23.43
CA THR A 120 -7.40 3.45 23.97
C THR A 120 -7.74 2.58 22.78
N PRO A 121 -7.18 1.35 22.66
CA PRO A 121 -7.45 0.50 21.51
C PRO A 121 -8.95 0.30 21.35
N THR A 122 -9.49 0.81 20.24
CA THR A 122 -10.91 0.66 19.95
C THR A 122 -11.21 -0.81 19.63
N PRO A 123 -12.07 -1.52 20.40
CA PRO A 123 -12.24 -2.96 20.22
C PRO A 123 -13.01 -3.33 18.94
N GLY A 124 -12.41 -4.16 18.09
CA GLY A 124 -13.13 -5.15 17.29
C GLY A 124 -13.15 -4.96 15.76
N ILE A 125 -12.64 -3.85 15.23
CA ILE A 125 -12.45 -3.71 13.77
C ILE A 125 -11.14 -4.43 13.40
N SER A 126 -11.27 -5.62 12.83
CA SER A 126 -10.16 -6.43 12.35
C SER A 126 -10.65 -7.32 11.23
N PHE A 127 -9.71 -7.87 10.45
CA PHE A 127 -10.04 -8.87 9.45
C PHE A 127 -10.80 -10.07 10.05
N ARG A 128 -11.75 -10.59 9.28
CA ARG A 128 -12.55 -11.77 9.62
C ARG A 128 -12.50 -12.76 8.47
N ASP A 129 -12.42 -14.06 8.77
CA ASP A 129 -12.43 -15.14 7.77
C ASP A 129 -13.83 -15.38 7.14
N ARG A 130 -14.65 -14.35 7.03
CA ARG A 130 -15.98 -14.40 6.44
C ARG A 130 -16.08 -13.38 5.30
N PRO A 131 -16.37 -13.81 4.06
CA PRO A 131 -16.54 -12.89 2.95
C PRO A 131 -17.78 -12.01 3.16
N TYR A 132 -17.81 -10.86 2.51
CA TYR A 132 -19.00 -10.01 2.55
C TYR A 132 -20.12 -10.65 1.71
N LYS A 133 -21.37 -10.38 2.12
CA LYS A 133 -22.56 -11.03 1.54
C LYS A 133 -22.75 -10.79 0.04
N ASP A 134 -22.29 -9.65 -0.48
CA ASP A 134 -22.47 -9.27 -1.88
C ASP A 134 -21.13 -9.18 -2.62
N ARG A 135 -20.92 -10.11 -3.54
CA ARG A 135 -19.70 -10.18 -4.36
C ARG A 135 -19.52 -9.00 -5.32
N GLN A 136 -20.60 -8.33 -5.74
CA GLN A 136 -20.46 -7.17 -6.62
C GLN A 136 -19.91 -5.96 -5.85
N VAL A 137 -20.17 -5.88 -4.54
CA VAL A 137 -19.56 -4.87 -3.67
C VAL A 137 -18.06 -5.14 -3.55
N GLU A 138 -17.67 -6.38 -3.27
CA GLU A 138 -16.26 -6.78 -3.26
C GLU A 138 -15.57 -6.47 -4.60
N GLN A 139 -16.21 -6.77 -5.72
CA GLN A 139 -15.68 -6.47 -7.05
C GLN A 139 -15.54 -4.95 -7.29
N ALA A 140 -16.52 -4.13 -6.89
CA ALA A 140 -16.43 -2.68 -7.04
C ALA A 140 -15.24 -2.10 -6.26
N PHE A 141 -15.01 -2.55 -5.02
CA PHE A 141 -13.85 -2.13 -4.23
C PHE A 141 -12.53 -2.69 -4.76
N THR A 142 -12.51 -3.91 -5.29
CA THR A 142 -11.35 -4.47 -6.02
C THR A 142 -10.95 -3.53 -7.16
N GLU A 143 -11.89 -3.23 -8.06
CA GLU A 143 -11.65 -2.36 -9.22
C GLU A 143 -11.24 -0.93 -8.81
N GLY A 144 -11.82 -0.41 -7.72
CA GLY A 144 -11.51 0.92 -7.19
C GLY A 144 -10.10 1.02 -6.61
N LEU A 145 -9.70 0.06 -5.77
CA LEU A 145 -8.36 0.00 -5.17
C LEU A 145 -7.30 -0.21 -6.24
N GLU A 146 -7.54 -1.12 -7.17
CA GLU A 146 -6.63 -1.42 -8.26
C GLU A 146 -6.44 -0.23 -9.21
N ARG A 147 -7.51 0.48 -9.58
CA ARG A 147 -7.40 1.72 -10.35
C ARG A 147 -6.51 2.77 -9.67
N SER A 148 -6.48 2.76 -8.34
CA SER A 148 -5.62 3.59 -7.52
C SER A 148 -4.26 2.95 -7.21
N HIS A 149 -3.87 1.88 -7.91
CA HIS A 149 -2.62 1.14 -7.71
C HIS A 149 -2.39 0.69 -6.25
N LEU A 150 -3.45 0.27 -5.56
CA LEU A 150 -3.41 -0.35 -4.24
C LEU A 150 -3.74 -1.83 -4.41
N TYR A 151 -2.78 -2.70 -4.16
CA TYR A 151 -2.88 -4.15 -4.46
C TYR A 151 -2.81 -5.04 -3.24
N LEU A 152 -2.32 -4.48 -2.14
CA LEU A 152 -2.07 -5.22 -0.91
C LEU A 152 -3.27 -5.03 -0.02
N TYR A 153 -4.34 -5.74 -0.34
CA TYR A 153 -5.57 -5.63 0.40
C TYR A 153 -6.23 -6.98 0.60
N ARG A 154 -7.04 -7.07 1.66
CA ARG A 154 -7.98 -8.16 1.86
C ARG A 154 -9.31 -7.59 2.32
N MET A 155 -10.38 -8.24 1.92
CA MET A 155 -11.74 -7.78 2.17
C MET A 155 -12.54 -8.85 2.90
N SER A 156 -13.45 -8.43 3.76
CA SER A 156 -14.31 -9.33 4.53
C SER A 156 -15.60 -8.65 4.95
N GLU A 157 -16.48 -9.42 5.60
CA GLU A 157 -17.51 -8.86 6.47
C GLU A 157 -16.85 -8.04 7.59
N GLY A 158 -17.43 -6.88 7.91
CA GLY A 158 -16.95 -6.01 8.97
C GLY A 158 -17.45 -6.42 10.36
N THR A 159 -17.42 -5.46 11.28
CA THR A 159 -17.87 -5.70 12.66
C THR A 159 -19.32 -6.14 12.75
N ARG A 160 -20.15 -5.71 11.78
CA ARG A 160 -21.55 -6.09 11.59
C ARG A 160 -21.76 -6.67 10.18
N PRO A 161 -22.76 -7.55 9.96
CA PRO A 161 -23.05 -8.13 8.64
C PRO A 161 -23.39 -7.12 7.53
N GLU A 162 -23.84 -5.93 7.91
CA GLU A 162 -24.11 -4.81 7.01
C GLU A 162 -22.89 -3.92 6.73
N TYR A 163 -21.76 -4.16 7.39
CA TYR A 163 -20.53 -3.40 7.20
C TYR A 163 -19.57 -4.16 6.30
N PHE A 164 -18.89 -3.41 5.44
CA PHE A 164 -17.84 -3.93 4.60
C PHE A 164 -16.48 -3.61 5.22
N PHE A 165 -15.57 -4.58 5.27
CA PHE A 165 -14.23 -4.38 5.82
C PHE A 165 -13.16 -4.52 4.74
N ILE A 166 -12.18 -3.61 4.80
CA ILE A 166 -11.03 -3.59 3.92
C ILE A 166 -9.78 -3.40 4.79
N GLU A 167 -8.86 -4.36 4.74
CA GLU A 167 -7.51 -4.15 5.21
C GLU A 167 -6.60 -3.81 4.03
N ILE A 168 -5.73 -2.81 4.17
CA ILE A 168 -4.82 -2.34 3.12
C ILE A 168 -3.41 -2.18 3.70
N GLN A 169 -2.39 -2.77 3.08
CA GLN A 169 -1.00 -2.44 3.41
C GLN A 169 -0.57 -1.17 2.67
N VAL A 170 0.09 -0.28 3.41
CA VAL A 170 0.50 1.05 2.94
C VAL A 170 1.95 1.36 3.33
N SER A 171 2.72 1.88 2.39
CA SER A 171 4.11 2.32 2.55
C SER A 171 4.18 3.81 2.89
N GLY A 172 3.60 4.18 4.03
CA GLY A 172 3.68 5.52 4.62
C GLY A 172 2.50 6.44 4.31
N GLN A 173 2.62 7.69 4.77
CA GLN A 173 1.51 8.65 4.80
C GLN A 173 0.89 8.97 3.41
N PRO A 174 1.67 9.16 2.32
CA PRO A 174 1.06 9.43 1.02
C PRO A 174 0.13 8.31 0.54
N GLU A 175 0.45 7.05 0.85
CA GLU A 175 -0.34 5.90 0.44
C GLU A 175 -1.57 5.70 1.34
N VAL A 176 -1.48 6.06 2.63
CA VAL A 176 -2.64 6.15 3.54
C VAL A 176 -3.71 7.09 2.97
N LEU A 177 -3.30 8.30 2.57
CA LEU A 177 -4.22 9.32 2.04
C LEU A 177 -4.82 8.88 0.71
N LYS A 178 -4.00 8.27 -0.16
CA LYS A 178 -4.42 7.68 -1.42
C LYS A 178 -5.45 6.56 -1.22
N ALA A 179 -5.26 5.71 -0.21
CA ALA A 179 -6.17 4.63 0.14
C ALA A 179 -7.51 5.17 0.66
N LEU A 180 -7.49 6.20 1.51
CA LEU A 180 -8.72 6.88 1.95
C LEU A 180 -9.50 7.43 0.75
N ASP A 181 -8.81 8.13 -0.16
CA ASP A 181 -9.42 8.69 -1.37
C ASP A 181 -10.02 7.62 -2.28
N ALA A 182 -9.29 6.52 -2.50
CA ALA A 182 -9.72 5.40 -3.33
C ALA A 182 -10.97 4.72 -2.78
N VAL A 183 -10.96 4.39 -1.49
CA VAL A 183 -12.10 3.73 -0.82
C VAL A 183 -13.31 4.67 -0.78
N ALA A 184 -13.12 5.94 -0.42
CA ALA A 184 -14.22 6.91 -0.36
C ALA A 184 -14.85 7.16 -1.73
N THR A 185 -14.04 7.30 -2.78
CA THR A 185 -14.52 7.51 -4.14
C THR A 185 -15.32 6.30 -4.64
N THR A 186 -14.81 5.09 -4.40
CA THR A 186 -15.50 3.85 -4.77
C THR A 186 -16.82 3.71 -4.03
N TYR A 187 -16.81 3.95 -2.72
CA TYR A 187 -18.01 3.87 -1.89
C TYR A 187 -19.06 4.90 -2.31
N HIS A 188 -18.64 6.13 -2.63
CA HIS A 188 -19.52 7.16 -3.14
C HIS A 188 -20.18 6.78 -4.47
N ILE A 189 -19.40 6.26 -5.44
CA ILE A 189 -19.92 5.80 -6.73
C ILE A 189 -20.89 4.63 -6.54
N LEU A 190 -20.55 3.66 -5.70
CA LEU A 190 -21.42 2.51 -5.40
C LEU A 190 -22.75 2.99 -4.81
N ASN A 191 -22.71 3.94 -3.88
CA ASN A 191 -23.91 4.49 -3.27
C ASN A 191 -24.79 5.27 -4.27
N GLN A 192 -24.21 5.92 -5.28
CA GLN A 192 -24.96 6.62 -6.33
C GLN A 192 -25.55 5.68 -7.39
N THR A 193 -24.83 4.63 -7.74
CA THR A 193 -25.19 3.73 -8.85
C THR A 193 -26.03 2.54 -8.41
N ALA A 194 -25.82 2.05 -7.18
CA ALA A 194 -26.51 0.89 -6.62
C ALA A 194 -26.75 1.06 -5.10
N PRO A 195 -27.59 2.01 -4.66
CA PRO A 195 -27.82 2.30 -3.25
C PRO A 195 -28.30 1.07 -2.45
N ASP A 196 -29.12 0.21 -3.05
CA ASP A 196 -29.65 -1.00 -2.40
C ASP A 196 -28.57 -2.06 -2.07
N ARG A 197 -27.41 -1.97 -2.73
CA ARG A 197 -26.26 -2.87 -2.54
C ARG A 197 -25.17 -2.25 -1.68
N SER A 198 -25.22 -0.94 -1.50
CA SER A 198 -24.23 -0.18 -0.74
C SER A 198 -24.14 -0.70 0.69
N PRO A 199 -22.94 -1.00 1.23
CA PRO A 199 -22.81 -1.34 2.64
C PRO A 199 -23.27 -0.16 3.51
N ALA A 200 -23.71 -0.43 4.74
CA ALA A 200 -24.13 0.64 5.65
C ALA A 200 -22.94 1.48 6.14
N ARG A 201 -21.77 0.85 6.27
CA ARG A 201 -20.48 1.46 6.59
C ARG A 201 -19.35 0.68 5.93
N VAL A 202 -18.26 1.39 5.64
CA VAL A 202 -17.00 0.77 5.22
C VAL A 202 -15.97 0.97 6.34
N GLU A 203 -15.46 -0.12 6.86
CA GLU A 203 -14.40 -0.17 7.85
C GLU A 203 -13.06 -0.39 7.14
N ILE A 204 -12.09 0.47 7.43
CA ILE A 204 -10.77 0.43 6.78
C ILE A 204 -9.74 0.25 7.86
N GLN A 205 -8.93 -0.79 7.75
CA GLN A 205 -7.72 -0.97 8.53
C GLN A 205 -6.51 -0.82 7.61
N MET A 206 -5.64 0.14 7.92
CA MET A 206 -4.40 0.34 7.18
C MET A 206 -3.24 -0.18 8.00
N LEU A 207 -2.38 -1.00 7.40
CA LEU A 207 -1.20 -1.56 8.04
C LEU A 207 0.05 -1.06 7.33
N ASN A 208 1.11 -0.74 8.07
CA ASN A 208 2.41 -0.45 7.47
C ASN A 208 3.17 -1.74 7.11
N GLU A 209 4.35 -1.59 6.50
CA GLU A 209 5.24 -2.71 6.13
C GLU A 209 5.66 -3.59 7.32
N ALA A 210 5.58 -3.08 8.56
CA ALA A 210 5.85 -3.86 9.76
C ALA A 210 4.58 -4.55 10.32
N GLY A 211 3.46 -4.52 9.59
CA GLY A 211 2.16 -5.04 10.01
C GLY A 211 1.52 -4.26 11.17
N ARG A 212 2.01 -3.05 11.47
CA ARG A 212 1.45 -2.20 12.53
C ARG A 212 0.39 -1.28 11.94
N GLU A 213 -0.61 -0.98 12.76
CA GLU A 213 -1.68 -0.07 12.36
C GLU A 213 -1.14 1.31 11.98
N ALA A 214 -1.46 1.73 10.75
CA ALA A 214 -1.18 3.03 10.17
C ALA A 214 -2.41 3.94 10.16
N GLY A 215 -3.60 3.37 10.37
CA GLY A 215 -4.84 4.10 10.56
C GLY A 215 -6.05 3.17 10.50
N LEU A 216 -7.05 3.46 11.33
CA LEU A 216 -8.31 2.74 11.38
C LEU A 216 -9.46 3.72 11.15
N PHE A 217 -10.40 3.38 10.27
CA PHE A 217 -11.50 4.26 9.88
C PHE A 217 -12.81 3.52 9.78
N ARG A 218 -13.91 4.24 9.98
CA ARG A 218 -15.26 3.78 9.68
C ARG A 218 -16.00 4.87 8.91
N LEU A 219 -16.09 4.71 7.60
CA LEU A 219 -16.75 5.64 6.69
C LEU A 219 -18.27 5.45 6.66
N SER A 220 -19.03 6.54 6.80
CA SER A 220 -20.40 6.65 6.30
C SER A 220 -20.45 6.92 4.80
N THR A 221 -21.65 6.79 4.23
CA THR A 221 -22.00 7.33 2.91
C THR A 221 -21.76 8.83 2.82
N GLU A 222 -21.99 9.58 3.90
CA GLU A 222 -21.76 11.02 3.97
C GLU A 222 -20.25 11.34 3.93
N ASP A 223 -19.45 10.69 4.78
CA ASP A 223 -17.99 10.84 4.82
C ASP A 223 -17.37 10.53 3.45
N ALA A 224 -17.83 9.45 2.82
CA ALA A 224 -17.37 9.05 1.50
C ALA A 224 -17.72 10.11 0.43
N ALA A 225 -18.91 10.71 0.49
CA ALA A 225 -19.29 11.79 -0.40
C ALA A 225 -18.47 13.05 -0.18
N GLU A 226 -18.16 13.41 1.07
CA GLU A 226 -17.34 14.58 1.38
C GLU A 226 -15.91 14.44 0.85
N LEU A 227 -15.30 13.26 1.03
CA LEU A 227 -13.98 12.92 0.51
C LEU A 227 -13.96 12.83 -1.03
N ALA A 228 -14.92 12.13 -1.63
CA ALA A 228 -14.98 11.92 -3.08
C ALA A 228 -15.20 13.25 -3.83
N LEU A 229 -16.04 14.13 -3.28
CA LEU A 229 -16.32 15.46 -3.84
C LEU A 229 -15.29 16.52 -3.43
N LYS A 230 -14.24 16.13 -2.70
CA LYS A 230 -13.16 17.02 -2.21
C LYS A 230 -13.68 18.21 -1.41
N LYS A 231 -14.80 18.03 -0.69
CA LYS A 231 -15.30 19.01 0.30
C LYS A 231 -14.40 19.06 1.53
N ILE A 232 -13.81 17.92 1.87
CA ILE A 232 -12.75 17.77 2.86
C ILE A 232 -11.55 17.09 2.18
N SER A 233 -10.33 17.49 2.56
CA SER A 233 -9.12 16.82 2.10
C SER A 233 -8.95 15.48 2.83
N ALA A 234 -8.27 14.51 2.21
CA ALA A 234 -7.94 13.25 2.87
C ALA A 234 -7.09 13.46 4.13
N GLU A 235 -6.25 14.50 4.17
CA GLU A 235 -5.42 14.88 5.31
C GLU A 235 -6.27 15.37 6.48
N ASP A 236 -7.17 16.31 6.23
CA ASP A 236 -8.08 16.83 7.25
C ASP A 236 -9.02 15.74 7.76
N PHE A 237 -9.46 14.85 6.87
CA PHE A 237 -10.28 13.71 7.24
C PHE A 237 -9.50 12.73 8.13
N PHE A 238 -8.27 12.38 7.75
CA PHE A 238 -7.40 11.50 8.51
C PHE A 238 -7.26 12.01 9.96
N VAL A 239 -6.89 13.27 10.14
CA VAL A 239 -6.68 13.86 11.48
C VAL A 239 -7.95 13.83 12.33
N LYS A 240 -9.12 14.04 11.72
CA LYS A 240 -10.40 14.12 12.45
C LYS A 240 -11.04 12.76 12.75
N HIS A 241 -10.83 11.77 11.88
CA HIS A 241 -11.59 10.51 11.89
C HIS A 241 -10.74 9.26 12.12
N VAL A 242 -9.42 9.38 12.22
CA VAL A 242 -8.57 8.23 12.57
C VAL A 242 -8.94 7.72 13.96
N ILE A 243 -9.16 6.41 14.04
CA ILE A 243 -9.41 5.66 15.26
C ILE A 243 -8.08 5.06 15.70
N PHE A 244 -7.81 5.07 17.00
CA PHE A 244 -6.67 4.39 17.62
C PHE A 244 -7.13 3.33 18.62
#